data_AF-A0A946SFF0-F1
#
_entry.id   AF-A0A946SFF0-F1
#
_cell.length_a   1.000
_cell.length_b   1.000
_cell.length_c   1.000
_cell.angle_alpha   90.00
_cell.angle_beta   90.00
_cell.angle_gamma   90.00
#
_symmetry.space_group_name_H-M   'P 1'
#
loop_
_entity.id
_entity.type
_entity.pdbx_description
1 polymer ?
#
loop_
_entity_poly.entity_id
_entity_poly.type
_entity_poly.pdbx_seq_one_letter_code
_entity_poly.pdbx_strand_id
1 'polypeptide(L)'
;NEYMEISDYLDSAKDNFTAVIGTQNKLSPTEMMPIHPNAVSESIFFGPHRTTLNAPAVVTISYDKEKVKRPEMIRPYVFNVITEEYELLPRVRKEVGSFINGDNNTVSFESQILGQFILVEEL
;
A
#
# COMPACT_ATOMS: atom_id res chain seq x y z
N ASN A 1 -33.10 4.26 -11.69
CA ASN A 1 -31.73 4.29 -11.14
C ASN A 1 -31.53 2.92 -10.50
N GLU A 2 -30.81 2.02 -11.15
CA GLU A 2 -30.93 0.55 -10.97
C GLU A 2 -29.96 -0.06 -9.95
N TYR A 3 -29.39 0.74 -9.04
CA TYR A 3 -28.41 0.23 -8.07
C TYR A 3 -28.72 0.86 -6.70
N MET A 4 -29.36 0.10 -5.82
CA MET A 4 -29.85 0.58 -4.50
C MET A 4 -29.34 -0.27 -3.33
N GLU A 5 -28.80 -1.47 -3.57
CA GLU A 5 -28.32 -2.37 -2.51
C GLU A 5 -26.85 -2.80 -2.70
N ILE A 6 -26.15 -3.14 -1.59
CA ILE A 6 -24.73 -3.56 -1.60
C ILE A 6 -24.52 -4.78 -2.51
N SER A 7 -25.52 -5.67 -2.60
CA SER A 7 -25.51 -6.84 -3.49
C SER A 7 -25.47 -6.49 -4.97
N ASP A 8 -25.97 -5.32 -5.37
CA ASP A 8 -25.98 -4.90 -6.77
C ASP A 8 -24.55 -4.62 -7.29
N TYR A 9 -23.61 -4.34 -6.36
CA TYR A 9 -22.19 -4.21 -6.65
C TYR A 9 -21.43 -5.54 -6.67
N LEU A 10 -22.04 -6.63 -6.20
CA LEU A 10 -21.41 -7.95 -6.07
C LEU A 10 -21.53 -8.80 -7.34
N ASP A 11 -22.32 -8.39 -8.34
CA ASP A 11 -22.54 -9.20 -9.53
C ASP A 11 -21.32 -9.25 -10.47
N SER A 12 -20.39 -8.28 -10.37
CA SER A 12 -19.11 -8.28 -11.11
C SER A 12 -17.99 -9.07 -10.44
N ALA A 13 -18.17 -9.51 -9.19
CA ALA A 13 -17.16 -10.24 -8.40
C ALA A 13 -17.40 -11.76 -8.34
N LYS A 14 -18.38 -12.29 -9.09
CA LYS A 14 -18.73 -13.72 -9.13
C LYS A 14 -17.64 -14.62 -9.72
N ASP A 15 -16.69 -14.07 -10.47
CA ASP A 15 -15.67 -14.84 -11.18
C ASP A 15 -14.26 -14.53 -10.63
N ASN A 16 -13.89 -15.14 -9.50
CA ASN A 16 -12.53 -15.31 -8.97
C ASN A 16 -11.55 -14.10 -9.03
N PHE A 17 -11.43 -13.37 -7.92
CA PHE A 17 -10.29 -12.47 -7.69
C PHE A 17 -9.11 -13.23 -7.09
N THR A 18 -7.95 -13.23 -7.77
CA THR A 18 -6.68 -13.75 -7.22
C THR A 18 -5.77 -12.59 -6.86
N ALA A 19 -5.52 -12.40 -5.57
CA ALA A 19 -4.50 -11.47 -5.08
C ALA A 19 -3.15 -12.15 -4.94
N VAL A 20 -2.09 -11.40 -5.24
CA VAL A 20 -0.70 -11.80 -4.96
C VAL A 20 -0.11 -10.79 -4.00
N ILE A 21 0.53 -11.27 -2.94
CA ILE A 21 1.25 -10.44 -1.96
C ILE A 21 2.67 -10.96 -1.86
N GLY A 22 3.65 -10.08 -1.98
CA GLY A 22 5.05 -10.46 -1.88
C GLY A 22 6.00 -9.29 -1.98
N THR A 23 7.28 -9.56 -1.80
CA THR A 23 8.33 -8.55 -2.01
C THR A 23 8.61 -8.40 -3.50
N GLN A 24 8.82 -7.16 -3.95
CA GLN A 24 9.18 -6.88 -5.34
C GLN A 24 10.39 -5.94 -5.38
N ASN A 25 11.56 -6.50 -5.68
CA ASN A 25 12.81 -5.75 -5.73
C ASN A 25 13.12 -5.19 -7.13
N LYS A 26 12.39 -5.65 -8.15
CA LYS A 26 12.63 -5.29 -9.55
C LYS A 26 11.39 -4.63 -10.16
N LEU A 27 11.60 -3.49 -10.83
CA LEU A 27 10.59 -2.81 -11.63
C LEU A 27 10.35 -3.58 -12.94
N SER A 28 11.43 -4.05 -13.56
CA SER A 28 11.43 -4.88 -14.77
C SER A 28 12.51 -5.97 -14.65
N PRO A 29 12.60 -6.95 -15.57
CA PRO A 29 13.60 -8.02 -15.47
C PRO A 29 15.05 -7.51 -15.30
N THR A 30 15.35 -6.34 -15.88
CA THR A 30 16.68 -5.71 -15.91
C THR A 30 16.80 -4.50 -14.98
N GLU A 31 15.71 -4.04 -14.37
CA GLU A 31 15.67 -2.78 -13.63
C GLU A 31 15.22 -2.97 -12.19
N MET A 32 15.93 -2.33 -11.26
CA MET A 32 15.60 -2.37 -9.84
C MET A 32 14.49 -1.38 -9.54
N MET A 33 13.68 -1.67 -8.51
CA MET A 33 12.80 -0.66 -7.94
C MET A 33 13.63 0.55 -7.46
N PRO A 34 13.12 1.79 -7.56
CA PRO A 34 13.77 2.94 -6.95
C PRO A 34 13.95 2.72 -5.45
N ILE A 35 14.95 3.36 -4.87
CA ILE A 35 15.23 3.28 -3.43
C ILE A 35 14.88 4.62 -2.81
N HIS A 36 13.92 4.63 -1.88
CA HIS A 36 13.68 5.81 -1.06
C HIS A 36 14.70 5.85 0.09
N PRO A 37 15.46 6.95 0.29
CA PRO A 37 16.58 6.99 1.23
C PRO A 37 16.17 6.76 2.70
N ASN A 38 14.95 7.14 3.05
CA ASN A 38 14.39 6.96 4.39
C ASN A 38 13.41 5.79 4.48
N ALA A 39 13.49 4.82 3.56
CA ALA A 39 12.65 3.63 3.62
C ALA A 39 13.02 2.77 4.84
N VAL A 40 11.99 2.44 5.63
CA VAL A 40 12.09 1.58 6.81
C VAL A 40 11.41 0.23 6.59
N SER A 41 11.00 -0.11 5.37
CA SER A 41 10.52 -1.45 5.00
C SER A 41 11.09 -1.88 3.65
N GLU A 42 10.93 -3.16 3.32
CA GLU A 42 11.03 -3.61 1.93
C GLU A 42 9.83 -3.10 1.10
N SER A 43 9.96 -3.18 -0.23
CA SER A 43 8.85 -2.93 -1.15
C SER A 43 7.92 -4.14 -1.20
N ILE A 44 6.67 -3.94 -0.78
CA ILE A 44 5.63 -4.97 -0.77
C ILE A 44 4.65 -4.69 -1.90
N PHE A 45 4.53 -5.65 -2.81
CA PHE A 45 3.55 -5.66 -3.87
C PHE A 45 2.25 -6.31 -3.40
N PHE A 46 1.14 -5.62 -3.63
CA PHE A 46 -0.21 -6.15 -3.58
C PHE A 46 -0.77 -6.09 -5.00
N GLY A 47 -1.10 -7.25 -5.56
CA GLY A 47 -1.54 -7.40 -6.94
C GLY A 47 -2.98 -7.91 -7.07
N PRO A 48 -3.58 -7.76 -8.27
CA PRO A 48 -2.97 -7.27 -9.51
C PRO A 48 -2.69 -5.76 -9.48
N HIS A 49 -1.58 -5.32 -10.10
CA HIS A 49 -1.19 -3.91 -10.14
C HIS A 49 -2.25 -3.04 -10.82
N ARG A 50 -2.48 -1.81 -10.32
CA ARG A 50 -3.52 -0.87 -10.81
C ARG A 50 -4.97 -1.36 -10.62
N THR A 51 -5.19 -2.28 -9.69
CA THR A 51 -6.55 -2.64 -9.29
C THR A 51 -7.10 -1.56 -8.37
N THR A 52 -8.26 -0.99 -8.72
CA THR A 52 -9.01 -0.07 -7.86
C THR A 52 -10.10 -0.82 -7.12
N LEU A 53 -10.21 -0.61 -5.82
CA LEU A 53 -11.21 -1.22 -4.95
C LEU A 53 -12.39 -0.27 -4.74
N ASN A 54 -13.60 -0.81 -4.87
CA ASN A 54 -14.85 -0.06 -4.70
C ASN A 54 -15.02 0.51 -3.28
N ALA A 55 -14.34 -0.08 -2.30
CA ALA A 55 -14.26 0.41 -0.93
C ALA A 55 -12.80 0.38 -0.45
N PRO A 56 -12.42 1.20 0.55
CA PRO A 56 -11.08 1.19 1.13
C PRO A 56 -10.73 -0.18 1.72
N ALA A 57 -9.57 -0.73 1.36
CA ALA A 57 -8.98 -1.87 2.04
C ALA A 57 -7.95 -1.42 3.07
N VAL A 58 -7.79 -2.20 4.14
CA VAL A 58 -6.72 -2.00 5.13
C VAL A 58 -5.52 -2.85 4.74
N VAL A 59 -4.41 -2.18 4.44
CA VAL A 59 -3.11 -2.79 4.15
C VAL A 59 -2.27 -2.72 5.42
N THR A 60 -1.62 -3.82 5.78
CA THR A 60 -0.68 -3.87 6.92
C THR A 60 0.68 -4.33 6.45
N ILE A 61 1.71 -3.54 6.74
CA ILE A 61 3.11 -3.80 6.33
C ILE A 61 3.99 -3.72 7.58
N SER A 62 4.98 -4.61 7.69
CA SER A 62 6.01 -4.56 8.72
C SER A 62 7.12 -3.55 8.38
N TYR A 63 7.63 -2.84 9.37
CA TYR A 63 8.85 -2.04 9.26
C TYR A 63 10.02 -2.70 10.01
N ASP A 64 11.22 -2.36 9.58
CA ASP A 64 12.48 -2.72 10.21
C ASP A 64 12.75 -1.77 11.38
N LYS A 65 12.58 -2.27 12.60
CA LYS A 65 12.76 -1.50 13.84
C LYS A 65 14.15 -0.90 13.96
N GLU A 66 15.19 -1.55 13.42
CA GLU A 66 16.57 -1.06 13.51
C GLU A 66 16.81 0.16 12.63
N LYS A 67 15.94 0.41 11.64
CA LYS A 67 15.99 1.60 10.77
C LYS A 67 15.14 2.78 11.28
N VAL A 68 14.30 2.56 12.28
CA VAL A 68 13.33 3.53 12.78
C VAL A 68 13.88 4.28 13.99
N LYS A 69 13.81 5.62 13.95
CA LYS A 69 14.17 6.51 15.06
C LYS A 69 12.94 7.09 15.77
N ARG A 70 11.89 7.35 15.01
CA ARG A 70 10.63 8.01 15.37
C ARG A 70 9.46 7.28 14.72
N PRO A 71 8.97 6.19 15.34
CA PRO A 71 7.89 5.37 14.77
C PRO A 71 6.66 6.18 14.35
N GLU A 72 6.32 7.24 15.09
CA GLU A 72 5.21 8.16 14.83
C GLU A 72 5.32 8.94 13.50
N MET A 73 6.52 9.00 12.94
CA MET A 73 6.82 9.66 11.66
C MET A 73 6.77 8.69 10.47
N ILE A 74 6.45 7.41 10.69
CA ILE A 74 6.31 6.45 9.60
C ILE A 74 5.04 6.75 8.80
N ARG A 75 5.19 6.83 7.48
CA ARG A 75 4.10 7.04 6.51
C ARG A 75 4.15 6.01 5.38
N PRO A 76 3.00 5.57 4.86
CA PRO A 76 2.94 4.72 3.68
C PRO A 76 3.20 5.54 2.41
N TYR A 77 4.06 5.01 1.55
CA TYR A 77 4.33 5.54 0.22
C TYR A 77 3.96 4.48 -0.82
N VAL A 78 3.54 4.92 -1.99
CA VAL A 78 3.17 4.08 -3.14
C VAL A 78 4.07 4.40 -4.32
N PHE A 79 4.49 3.36 -5.04
CA PHE A 79 5.25 3.56 -6.27
C PHE A 79 4.36 4.13 -7.37
N ASN A 80 4.79 5.25 -7.95
CA ASN A 80 4.15 5.87 -9.09
C ASN A 80 4.94 5.53 -10.36
N VAL A 81 4.31 4.72 -11.21
CA VAL A 81 4.82 4.28 -12.52
C VAL A 81 5.08 5.38 -13.54
N ILE A 82 4.51 6.59 -13.34
CA ILE A 82 4.68 7.72 -14.28
C ILE A 82 5.93 8.51 -13.91
N THR A 83 6.14 8.75 -12.61
CA THR A 83 7.30 9.47 -12.10
C THR A 83 8.48 8.55 -11.80
N GLU A 84 8.26 7.23 -11.78
CA GLU A 84 9.22 6.21 -11.39
C GLU A 84 9.78 6.41 -9.98
N GLU A 85 8.97 7.01 -9.11
CA GLU A 85 9.33 7.35 -7.73
C GLU A 85 8.31 6.82 -6.73
N TYR A 86 8.72 6.73 -5.47
CA TYR A 86 7.78 6.51 -4.38
C TYR A 86 7.21 7.85 -3.91
N GLU A 87 5.89 7.95 -3.92
CA GLU A 87 5.16 9.14 -3.52
C GLU A 87 4.32 8.85 -2.28
N LEU A 88 4.04 9.88 -1.47
CA LEU A 88 3.19 9.75 -0.29
C LEU A 88 1.83 9.21 -0.71
N LEU A 89 1.37 8.13 -0.06
CA LEU A 89 0.07 7.54 -0.35
C LEU A 89 -1.05 8.57 -0.11
N PRO A 90 -1.88 8.89 -1.12
CA PRO A 90 -3.00 9.78 -0.93
C PRO A 90 -3.98 9.25 0.12
N ARG A 91 -4.46 10.13 1.01
CA ARG A 91 -5.45 9.75 2.01
C ARG A 91 -6.76 9.38 1.34
N VAL A 92 -7.27 8.19 1.68
CA VAL A 92 -8.58 7.70 1.20
C VAL A 92 -9.72 8.43 1.90
N ARG A 93 -9.64 8.59 3.23
CA ARG A 93 -10.60 9.34 4.06
C ARG A 93 -9.86 10.43 4.82
N LYS A 94 -10.50 11.60 5.00
CA LYS A 94 -9.87 12.75 5.69
C LYS A 94 -9.48 12.45 7.14
N GLU A 95 -10.28 11.62 7.82
CA GLU A 95 -10.19 11.39 9.27
C GLU A 95 -9.46 10.10 9.66
N VAL A 96 -9.19 9.20 8.71
CA VAL A 96 -8.51 7.92 8.99
C VAL A 96 -7.04 8.02 8.59
N GLY A 97 -6.16 8.02 9.60
CA GLY A 97 -4.71 8.00 9.42
C GLY A 97 -4.14 6.57 9.39
N SER A 98 -2.81 6.46 9.29
CA SER A 98 -2.10 5.21 9.51
C SER A 98 -2.06 4.87 11.01
N PHE A 99 -2.19 3.59 11.33
CA PHE A 99 -2.06 3.04 12.67
C PHE A 99 -0.73 2.30 12.81
N ILE A 100 0.06 2.66 13.81
CA ILE A 100 1.35 2.03 14.09
C ILE A 100 1.18 1.07 15.28
N ASN A 101 1.53 -0.20 15.07
CA ASN A 101 1.65 -1.19 16.13
C ASN A 101 3.13 -1.42 16.44
N GLY A 102 3.60 -0.91 17.58
CA GLY A 102 4.98 -1.03 18.03
C GLY A 102 5.36 -2.42 18.55
N ASP A 103 4.39 -3.23 18.99
CA ASP A 103 4.66 -4.57 19.49
C ASP A 103 4.98 -5.52 18.33
N ASN A 104 4.29 -5.35 17.20
CA ASN A 104 4.46 -6.16 16.00
C ASN A 104 5.34 -5.50 14.93
N ASN A 105 5.81 -4.28 15.18
CA ASN A 105 6.52 -3.43 14.21
C ASN A 105 5.79 -3.31 12.87
N THR A 106 4.50 -3.01 12.89
CA THR A 106 3.67 -2.89 11.67
C THR A 106 2.98 -1.55 11.57
N VAL A 107 2.70 -1.12 10.34
CA VAL A 107 1.81 0.00 10.04
C VAL A 107 0.64 -0.50 9.23
N SER A 108 -0.57 -0.17 9.69
CA SER A 108 -1.82 -0.40 8.97
C SER A 108 -2.34 0.91 8.39
N PHE A 109 -2.77 0.91 7.13
CA PHE A 109 -3.28 2.09 6.45
C PHE A 109 -4.35 1.73 5.42
N GLU A 110 -5.17 2.71 5.05
CA GLU A 110 -6.19 2.51 4.02
C GLU A 110 -5.64 2.77 2.63
N SER A 111 -6.02 1.91 1.68
CA SER A 111 -5.79 2.11 0.26
C SER A 111 -7.00 1.68 -0.55
N GLN A 112 -7.31 2.43 -1.61
CA GLN A 112 -8.26 2.01 -2.64
C GLN A 112 -7.56 1.46 -3.89
N ILE A 113 -6.23 1.43 -3.89
CA ILE A 113 -5.45 0.87 -5.00
C ILE A 113 -4.59 -0.29 -4.49
N LEU A 114 -4.43 -1.29 -5.34
CA LEU A 114 -3.39 -2.31 -5.17
C LEU A 114 -2.15 -1.91 -5.99
N GLY A 115 -0.98 -2.04 -5.39
CA GLY A 115 0.27 -1.55 -5.94
C GLY A 115 1.49 -1.96 -5.11
N GLN A 116 2.61 -1.30 -5.35
CA GLN A 116 3.83 -1.47 -4.58
C GLN A 116 3.89 -0.39 -3.51
N PHE A 117 4.08 -0.80 -2.26
CA PHE A 117 4.13 0.09 -1.13
C PHE A 117 5.43 -0.08 -0.35
N ILE A 118 5.89 1.02 0.23
CA ILE A 118 6.94 1.03 1.25
C ILE A 118 6.48 1.85 2.44
N LEU A 119 7.14 1.67 3.57
CA LEU A 119 7.05 2.54 4.74
C LEU A 119 8.27 3.44 4.78
N VAL A 120 8.05 4.73 4.98
CA VAL A 120 9.07 5.77 5.01
C VAL A 120 8.99 6.51 6.34
N GLU A 121 10.12 6.72 7.00
CA GLU A 121 10.21 7.63 8.15
C GLU A 121 10.47 9.06 7.66
N GLU A 122 9.50 9.95 7.82
CA GLU A 122 9.67 11.38 7.47
C GLU A 122 10.60 12.06 8.50
N LEU A 123 11.63 12.77 8.00
CA LEU A 123 12.63 13.47 8.81
C LEU A 123 12.19 14.89 9.19
#